data_AF-A0A4P8XZF1-F1
#
_entry.id   AF-A0A4P8XZF1-F1
#
_cell.length_a   1.000
_cell.length_b   1.000
_cell.length_c   1.000
_cell.angle_alpha   90.00
_cell.angle_beta   90.00
_cell.angle_gamma   90.00
#
_symmetry.space_group_name_H-M   'P 1'
#
loop_
_entity.id
_entity.type
_entity.pdbx_description
1 polymer ?
#
loop_
_entity_poly.entity_id
_entity_poly.type
_entity_poly.pdbx_seq_one_letter_code
_entity_poly.pdbx_strand_id
1 'polypeptide(L)'
;MIGGMVKKLIIVTGEKESVYAELLSSLITLKDDDVENNTVVGIKDGSVEAVVWNEDIYNDNKAQLGSNTKLIFIGKNKSSETVIPSIRFDKDMAKYGINVGSLGNKAVLYIESNTLFSNKDLYDGFYEKYIELTKRFDDSVADTESIKKATHTDGIGEAFEKGTKAVKGLFGKIKGAPAGKEKNEGTDFFKISTKIESNKLISDQMLRYAVLSFYLDGLAGFMEIK
;
A
#
# COMPACT_ATOMS: atom_id res chain seq x y z
N MET A 1 13.82 13.51 -33.15
CA MET A 1 13.62 12.90 -31.82
C MET A 1 12.72 13.82 -31.02
N ILE A 2 11.43 13.51 -30.93
CA ILE A 2 10.52 14.23 -30.03
C ILE A 2 10.73 13.58 -28.66
N GLY A 3 11.53 14.21 -27.80
CA GLY A 3 11.58 13.82 -26.40
C GLY A 3 10.18 13.96 -25.84
N GLY A 4 9.57 12.86 -25.38
CA GLY A 4 8.28 12.92 -24.72
C GLY A 4 8.35 13.90 -23.55
N MET A 5 7.38 14.80 -23.42
CA MET A 5 7.33 15.70 -22.27
C MET A 5 7.15 14.87 -21.00
N VAL A 6 8.15 14.91 -20.12
CA VAL A 6 8.10 14.29 -18.79
C VAL A 6 7.05 15.02 -17.96
N LYS A 7 6.07 14.29 -17.43
CA LYS A 7 5.02 14.84 -16.58
C LYS A 7 5.47 14.87 -15.12
N LYS A 8 5.19 15.96 -14.42
CA LYS A 8 5.54 16.10 -13.00
C LYS A 8 4.41 15.61 -12.11
N LEU A 9 4.78 14.93 -11.04
CA LEU A 9 3.87 14.40 -10.03
C LEU A 9 4.39 14.74 -8.63
N ILE A 10 3.50 15.21 -7.76
CA ILE A 10 3.79 15.39 -6.34
C ILE A 10 3.01 14.32 -5.55
N ILE A 11 3.72 13.53 -4.75
CA ILE A 11 3.17 12.55 -3.83
C ILE A 11 3.22 13.16 -2.44
N VAL A 12 2.06 13.41 -1.83
CA VAL A 12 1.92 13.98 -0.49
C VAL A 12 1.61 12.87 0.51
N THR A 13 2.37 12.79 1.60
CA THR A 13 2.22 11.72 2.58
C THR A 13 2.31 12.21 4.02
N GLY A 14 1.61 11.50 4.91
CA GLY A 14 1.89 11.55 6.35
C GLY A 14 3.17 10.79 6.71
N GLU A 15 3.63 10.99 7.95
CA GLU A 15 4.85 10.33 8.47
C GLU A 15 4.72 8.79 8.43
N LYS A 16 3.56 8.27 8.85
CA LYS A 16 3.31 6.82 8.94
C LYS A 16 3.26 6.13 7.58
N GLU A 17 2.81 6.85 6.56
CA GLU A 17 2.61 6.30 5.22
C GLU A 17 3.75 6.63 4.25
N SER A 18 4.79 7.32 4.73
CA SER A 18 5.94 7.74 3.91
C SER A 18 6.60 6.61 3.13
N VAL A 19 6.71 5.42 3.73
CA VAL A 19 7.26 4.22 3.09
C VAL A 19 6.48 3.82 1.82
N TYR A 20 5.16 4.03 1.79
CA TYR A 20 4.34 3.70 0.62
C TYR A 20 4.41 4.79 -0.47
N ALA A 21 4.66 6.04 -0.08
CA ALA A 21 4.97 7.10 -1.03
C ALA A 21 6.32 6.88 -1.72
N GLU A 22 7.33 6.47 -0.95
CA GLU A 22 8.63 6.06 -1.50
C GLU A 22 8.52 4.81 -2.37
N LEU A 23 7.65 3.85 -2.00
CA LEU A 23 7.34 2.71 -2.86
C LEU A 23 6.80 3.16 -4.21
N LEU A 24 5.76 4.01 -4.24
CA LEU A 24 5.20 4.51 -5.50
C LEU A 24 6.24 5.28 -6.32
N SER A 25 7.01 6.16 -5.66
CA SER A 25 8.11 6.90 -6.28
C SER A 25 9.12 5.96 -6.92
N SER A 26 9.52 4.90 -6.21
CA SER A 26 10.44 3.88 -6.70
C SER A 26 9.88 3.13 -7.91
N LEU A 27 8.61 2.72 -7.86
CA LEU A 27 7.93 2.05 -8.97
C LEU A 27 7.90 2.93 -10.23
N ILE A 28 7.68 4.23 -10.08
CA ILE A 28 7.70 5.19 -11.22
C ILE A 28 9.09 5.28 -11.86
N THR A 29 10.16 5.07 -11.07
CA THR A 29 11.54 5.10 -11.56
C THR A 29 12.07 3.76 -12.06
N LEU A 30 11.28 2.69 -11.91
CA LEU A 30 11.66 1.38 -12.45
C LEU A 30 11.77 1.46 -13.97
N LYS A 31 12.57 0.54 -14.50
CA LYS A 31 12.73 0.33 -15.93
C LYS A 31 12.38 -1.10 -16.26
N ASP A 32 11.08 -1.35 -16.30
CA ASP A 32 10.48 -2.67 -16.48
C ASP A 32 9.64 -2.76 -17.77
N ASP A 33 9.62 -1.70 -18.58
CA ASP A 33 9.08 -1.73 -19.94
C ASP A 33 9.88 -2.68 -20.84
N ASP A 34 9.17 -3.60 -21.49
CA ASP A 34 9.74 -4.45 -22.54
C ASP A 34 9.72 -3.69 -23.86
N VAL A 35 10.88 -3.10 -24.19
CA VAL A 35 11.10 -2.35 -25.43
C VAL A 35 10.98 -3.22 -26.67
N GLU A 36 11.30 -4.52 -26.58
CA GLU A 36 11.26 -5.44 -27.73
C GLU A 36 9.82 -5.84 -28.06
N ASN A 37 8.99 -6.06 -27.04
CA ASN A 37 7.59 -6.45 -27.20
C ASN A 37 6.59 -5.27 -27.11
N ASN A 38 7.07 -4.03 -26.99
CA ASN A 38 6.25 -2.83 -26.74
C ASN A 38 5.26 -3.00 -25.56
N THR A 39 5.67 -3.71 -24.52
CA THR A 39 4.83 -3.91 -23.32
C THR A 39 5.23 -2.89 -22.27
N VAL A 40 4.25 -2.16 -21.74
CA VAL A 40 4.44 -1.18 -20.66
C VAL A 40 3.95 -1.78 -19.35
N VAL A 41 4.74 -1.68 -18.29
CA VAL A 41 4.34 -2.12 -16.94
C VAL A 41 3.94 -0.90 -16.12
N GLY A 42 2.65 -0.76 -15.86
CA GLY A 42 2.10 0.38 -15.11
C GLY A 42 2.16 1.71 -15.85
N ILE A 43 3.33 2.36 -15.88
CA ILE A 43 3.54 3.63 -16.57
C ILE A 43 4.83 3.62 -17.37
N LYS A 44 4.78 4.18 -18.57
CA LYS A 44 5.92 4.21 -19.49
C LYS A 44 7.19 4.76 -18.83
N ASP A 45 8.31 4.07 -19.03
CA ASP A 45 9.62 4.42 -18.52
C ASP A 45 9.99 5.88 -18.83
N GLY A 46 10.41 6.61 -17.79
CA GLY A 46 10.86 7.99 -17.91
C GLY A 46 9.79 9.01 -18.33
N SER A 47 8.51 8.62 -18.37
CA SER A 47 7.41 9.51 -18.74
C SER A 47 6.91 10.39 -17.59
N VAL A 48 7.24 10.03 -16.34
CA VAL A 48 6.87 10.75 -15.13
C VAL A 48 8.08 11.01 -14.25
N GLU A 49 8.13 12.21 -13.68
CA GLU A 49 9.06 12.61 -12.62
C GLU A 49 8.24 12.86 -11.34
N ALA A 50 8.49 12.07 -10.30
CA ALA A 50 7.79 12.15 -9.03
C ALA A 50 8.66 12.78 -7.93
N VAL A 51 8.04 13.57 -7.06
CA VAL A 51 8.66 14.06 -5.82
C VAL A 51 7.75 13.74 -4.64
N VAL A 52 8.34 13.28 -3.53
CA VAL A 52 7.61 12.99 -2.29
C VAL A 52 7.71 14.19 -1.35
N TRP A 53 6.56 14.72 -0.95
CA TRP A 53 6.43 15.78 0.04
C TRP A 53 5.73 15.26 1.30
N ASN A 54 6.27 15.62 2.46
CA ASN A 54 5.50 15.49 3.69
C ASN A 54 4.40 16.55 3.77
N GLU A 55 3.50 16.42 4.74
CA GLU A 55 2.36 17.33 4.89
C GLU A 55 2.77 18.79 5.15
N ASP A 56 3.86 19.03 5.87
CA ASP A 56 4.35 20.38 6.18
C ASP A 56 4.84 21.09 4.91
N ILE A 57 5.70 20.44 4.12
CA ILE A 57 6.19 20.96 2.83
C ILE A 57 5.01 21.23 1.90
N TYR A 58 4.02 20.32 1.86
CA TYR A 58 2.82 20.55 1.06
C TYR A 58 2.05 21.79 1.54
N ASN A 59 1.86 21.97 2.85
CA ASN A 59 1.14 23.11 3.38
C ASN A 59 1.84 24.44 3.12
N ASP A 60 3.17 24.48 3.18
CA ASP A 60 3.97 25.67 2.90
C ASP A 60 3.93 26.07 1.41
N ASN A 61 3.77 25.08 0.52
CA ASN A 61 3.87 25.30 -0.93
C ASN A 61 2.53 25.23 -1.68
N LYS A 62 1.44 24.72 -1.08
CA LYS A 62 0.15 24.49 -1.78
C LYS A 62 -0.45 25.73 -2.42
N ALA A 63 -0.19 26.92 -1.88
CA ALA A 63 -0.66 28.18 -2.44
C ALA A 63 -0.02 28.52 -3.80
N GLN A 64 1.16 27.95 -4.07
CA GLN A 64 1.91 28.13 -5.31
C GLN A 64 1.55 27.05 -6.35
N LEU A 65 0.84 26.00 -5.96
CA LEU A 65 0.43 24.92 -6.85
C LEU A 65 -0.78 25.36 -7.69
N GLY A 66 -0.64 25.29 -9.01
CA GLY A 66 -1.74 25.51 -9.94
C GLY A 66 -2.72 24.34 -9.98
N SER A 67 -3.90 24.58 -10.57
CA SER A 67 -4.93 23.55 -10.75
C SER A 67 -4.48 22.36 -11.60
N ASN A 68 -3.49 22.55 -12.47
CA ASN A 68 -2.94 21.54 -13.36
C ASN A 68 -1.89 20.62 -12.70
N THR A 69 -1.46 20.92 -11.48
CA THR A 69 -0.49 20.11 -10.75
C THR A 69 -1.12 18.76 -10.39
N LYS A 70 -0.51 17.66 -10.84
CA LYS A 70 -0.90 16.30 -10.45
C LYS A 70 -0.44 16.01 -9.01
N LEU A 71 -1.38 15.68 -8.15
CA LEU A 71 -1.19 15.41 -6.73
C LEU A 71 -1.75 14.03 -6.38
N ILE A 72 -0.95 13.22 -5.68
CA ILE A 72 -1.42 11.97 -5.06
C ILE A 72 -1.24 12.11 -3.56
N PHE A 73 -2.31 11.91 -2.79
CA PHE A 73 -2.22 11.82 -1.33
C PHE A 73 -2.19 10.35 -0.93
N ILE A 74 -1.21 9.97 -0.11
CA ILE A 74 -1.11 8.62 0.47
C ILE A 74 -1.30 8.72 1.99
N GLY A 75 -2.28 7.98 2.49
CA GLY A 75 -2.75 8.05 3.86
C GLY A 75 -3.90 9.05 4.05
N LYS A 76 -4.44 9.05 5.27
CA LYS A 76 -5.50 9.96 5.70
C LYS A 76 -4.94 10.96 6.71
N ASN A 77 -4.68 12.17 6.24
CA ASN A 77 -4.23 13.32 7.03
C ASN A 77 -5.10 14.55 6.76
N LYS A 78 -4.85 15.65 7.47
CA LYS A 78 -5.66 16.88 7.39
C LYS A 78 -5.75 17.39 5.95
N SER A 79 -4.64 17.33 5.21
CA SER A 79 -4.58 17.76 3.81
C SER A 79 -5.44 16.89 2.91
N SER A 80 -5.34 15.56 3.02
CA SER A 80 -6.14 14.61 2.24
C SER A 80 -7.63 14.69 2.58
N GLU A 81 -7.99 14.95 3.84
CA GLU A 81 -9.39 15.00 4.27
C GLU A 81 -10.18 16.10 3.57
N THR A 82 -9.51 17.19 3.20
CA THR A 82 -10.15 18.27 2.43
C THR A 82 -10.51 17.88 1.00
N VAL A 83 -9.81 16.89 0.42
CA VAL A 83 -10.00 16.48 -0.98
C VAL A 83 -10.83 15.21 -1.11
N ILE A 84 -10.80 14.31 -0.11
CA ILE A 84 -11.55 13.04 -0.08
C ILE A 84 -13.03 13.19 -0.53
N PRO A 85 -13.82 14.18 -0.07
CA PRO A 85 -15.24 14.30 -0.45
C PRO A 85 -15.49 14.46 -1.97
N SER A 86 -14.47 14.90 -2.71
CA SER A 86 -14.54 15.08 -4.16
C SER A 86 -14.03 13.88 -4.96
N ILE A 87 -13.33 12.94 -4.33
CA ILE A 87 -12.67 11.83 -5.01
C ILE A 87 -13.68 10.75 -5.38
N ARG A 88 -13.51 10.17 -6.57
CA ARG A 88 -14.27 8.99 -7.01
C ARG A 88 -13.46 7.74 -6.69
N PHE A 89 -13.86 7.04 -5.63
CA PHE A 89 -13.19 5.81 -5.18
C PHE A 89 -13.69 4.59 -5.93
N ASP A 90 -12.77 3.64 -6.13
CA ASP A 90 -13.07 2.30 -6.61
C ASP A 90 -13.90 1.54 -5.56
N LYS A 91 -15.13 1.16 -5.95
CA LYS A 91 -16.07 0.46 -5.06
C LYS A 91 -15.67 -0.99 -4.80
N ASP A 92 -15.00 -1.63 -5.74
CA ASP A 92 -14.58 -3.03 -5.61
C ASP A 92 -13.40 -3.17 -4.64
N MET A 93 -12.56 -2.14 -4.51
CA MET A 93 -11.53 -2.06 -3.49
C MET A 93 -12.08 -1.55 -2.15
N ALA A 94 -13.00 -0.57 -2.18
CA ALA A 94 -13.55 0.04 -0.97
C ALA A 94 -14.25 -0.97 -0.03
N LYS A 95 -14.82 -2.05 -0.58
CA LYS A 95 -15.42 -3.13 0.23
C LYS A 95 -14.42 -3.82 1.18
N TYR A 96 -13.13 -3.80 0.86
CA TYR A 96 -12.05 -4.32 1.70
C TYR A 96 -11.48 -3.24 2.64
N GLY A 97 -12.06 -2.04 2.66
CA GLY A 97 -11.48 -0.89 3.36
C GLY A 97 -10.26 -0.29 2.64
N ILE A 98 -10.09 -0.57 1.34
CA ILE A 98 -9.00 -0.01 0.53
C ILE A 98 -9.59 1.06 -0.38
N ASN A 99 -9.25 2.32 -0.12
CA ASN A 99 -9.81 3.46 -0.83
C ASN A 99 -8.76 4.03 -1.78
N VAL A 100 -8.89 3.66 -3.05
CA VAL A 100 -8.09 4.20 -4.16
C VAL A 100 -9.02 4.95 -5.09
N GLY A 101 -8.69 6.21 -5.40
CA GLY A 101 -9.53 7.00 -6.27
C GLY A 101 -8.86 8.26 -6.77
N SER A 102 -9.41 8.83 -7.84
CA SER A 102 -8.98 10.10 -8.38
C SER A 102 -10.15 10.95 -8.87
N LEU A 103 -9.92 12.26 -8.94
CA LEU A 103 -10.75 13.19 -9.70
C LEU A 103 -9.86 14.32 -10.23
N GLY A 104 -9.83 14.48 -11.55
CA GLY A 104 -9.01 15.50 -12.21
C GLY A 104 -7.52 15.30 -11.89
N ASN A 105 -6.91 16.32 -11.28
CA ASN A 105 -5.48 16.31 -10.97
C ASN A 105 -5.15 15.88 -9.55
N LYS A 106 -6.11 15.29 -8.82
CA LYS A 106 -5.94 14.80 -7.46
C LYS A 106 -6.32 13.32 -7.38
N ALA A 107 -5.47 12.54 -6.73
CA ALA A 107 -5.77 11.17 -6.33
C ALA A 107 -5.53 10.99 -4.83
N VAL A 108 -6.23 10.04 -4.22
CA VAL A 108 -6.09 9.72 -2.80
C VAL A 108 -6.10 8.21 -2.64
N LEU A 109 -5.12 7.70 -1.89
CA LEU A 109 -4.96 6.31 -1.51
C LEU A 109 -4.93 6.23 0.02
N TYR A 110 -5.91 5.58 0.64
CA TYR A 110 -5.90 5.35 2.09
C TYR A 110 -6.64 4.07 2.46
N ILE A 111 -6.49 3.63 3.71
CA ILE A 111 -7.09 2.40 4.21
C ILE A 111 -7.95 2.64 5.45
N GLU A 112 -8.94 1.78 5.61
CA GLU A 112 -9.78 1.63 6.80
C GLU A 112 -9.80 0.16 7.19
N SER A 113 -8.74 -0.28 7.88
CA SER A 113 -8.44 -1.69 8.12
C SER A 113 -9.39 -2.41 9.09
N ASN A 114 -10.22 -1.65 9.83
CA ASN A 114 -11.23 -2.20 10.75
C ASN A 114 -12.17 -3.21 10.08
N THR A 115 -12.43 -3.03 8.78
CA THR A 115 -13.31 -3.89 7.99
C THR A 115 -12.76 -5.30 7.82
N LEU A 116 -11.44 -5.45 7.60
CA LEU A 116 -10.79 -6.76 7.44
C LEU A 116 -10.51 -7.44 8.78
N PHE A 117 -10.25 -6.66 9.84
CA PHE A 117 -9.99 -7.20 11.18
C PHE A 117 -11.17 -7.95 11.79
N SER A 118 -12.37 -7.80 11.23
CA SER A 118 -13.59 -8.37 11.81
C SER A 118 -14.18 -9.47 10.93
N ASN A 119 -13.57 -9.78 9.78
CA ASN A 119 -14.14 -10.70 8.79
C ASN A 119 -13.05 -11.47 8.02
N LYS A 120 -12.88 -12.75 8.38
CA LYS A 120 -11.89 -13.66 7.78
C LYS A 120 -12.15 -13.90 6.29
N ASP A 121 -13.39 -14.19 5.89
CA ASP A 121 -13.72 -14.48 4.49
C ASP A 121 -13.42 -13.27 3.59
N LEU A 122 -13.66 -12.06 4.12
CA LEU A 122 -13.33 -10.81 3.43
C LEU A 122 -11.82 -10.60 3.33
N TYR A 123 -11.05 -10.96 4.36
CA TYR A 123 -9.59 -10.94 4.32
C TYR A 123 -9.04 -11.94 3.30
N ASP A 124 -9.52 -13.19 3.30
CA ASP A 124 -9.08 -14.22 2.37
C ASP A 124 -9.30 -13.77 0.92
N GLY A 125 -10.48 -13.22 0.61
CA GLY A 125 -10.77 -12.66 -0.71
C GLY A 125 -9.95 -11.42 -1.08
N PHE A 126 -9.52 -10.61 -0.11
CA PHE A 126 -8.55 -9.53 -0.34
C PHE A 126 -7.16 -10.11 -0.65
N TYR A 127 -6.73 -11.08 0.15
CA TYR A 127 -5.40 -11.64 0.07
C TYR A 127 -5.17 -12.39 -1.24
N GLU A 128 -6.16 -13.13 -1.74
CA GLU A 128 -6.13 -13.74 -3.08
C GLU A 128 -5.87 -12.69 -4.16
N LYS A 129 -6.61 -11.57 -4.13
CA LYS A 129 -6.39 -10.45 -5.06
C LYS A 129 -5.01 -9.83 -4.94
N TYR A 130 -4.49 -9.73 -3.71
CA TYR A 130 -3.15 -9.21 -3.49
C TYR A 130 -2.08 -10.12 -4.09
N ILE A 131 -2.20 -11.43 -3.88
CA ILE A 131 -1.30 -12.41 -4.50
C ILE A 131 -1.41 -12.36 -6.04
N GLU A 132 -2.61 -12.30 -6.60
CA GLU A 132 -2.82 -12.14 -8.04
C GLU A 132 -2.18 -10.87 -8.60
N LEU A 133 -2.31 -9.74 -7.90
CA LEU A 133 -1.68 -8.48 -8.27
C LEU A 133 -0.15 -8.59 -8.28
N THR A 134 0.44 -9.20 -7.27
CA THR A 134 1.91 -9.33 -7.17
C THR A 134 2.51 -10.15 -8.30
N LYS A 135 1.78 -11.14 -8.84
CA LYS A 135 2.21 -11.94 -10.01
C LYS A 135 2.32 -11.13 -11.31
N ARG A 136 1.76 -9.91 -11.35
CA ARG A 136 1.85 -9.02 -12.52
C ARG A 136 3.16 -8.23 -12.57
N PHE A 137 3.94 -8.28 -11.49
CA PHE A 137 5.28 -7.74 -11.45
C PHE A 137 6.29 -8.86 -11.70
N ASP A 138 7.37 -8.55 -12.42
CA ASP A 138 8.50 -9.46 -12.59
C ASP A 138 9.17 -9.77 -11.23
N ASP A 139 9.87 -10.90 -11.15
CA ASP A 139 10.53 -11.42 -9.94
C ASP A 139 11.50 -10.40 -9.32
N SER A 140 11.99 -9.44 -10.12
CA SER A 140 12.87 -8.34 -9.70
C SER A 140 12.22 -7.32 -8.76
N VAL A 141 10.90 -7.10 -8.87
CA VAL A 141 10.12 -6.21 -7.98
C VAL A 141 9.52 -7.00 -6.81
N ALA A 142 9.13 -8.25 -7.09
CA ALA A 142 8.66 -9.22 -6.10
C ALA A 142 9.70 -9.51 -4.99
N ASP A 143 10.96 -9.16 -5.24
CA ASP A 143 12.09 -9.39 -4.34
C ASP A 143 12.24 -8.39 -3.19
N THR A 144 11.43 -7.32 -3.15
CA THR A 144 11.34 -6.48 -1.95
C THR A 144 10.79 -7.30 -0.77
N GLU A 145 11.44 -7.24 0.40
CA GLU A 145 11.04 -8.00 1.60
C GLU A 145 9.54 -7.86 1.94
N SER A 146 8.92 -6.77 1.50
CA SER A 146 7.51 -6.47 1.62
C SER A 146 6.56 -7.33 0.79
N ILE A 147 6.96 -7.75 -0.42
CA ILE A 147 6.18 -8.69 -1.25
C ILE A 147 6.49 -10.13 -0.80
N LYS A 148 7.73 -10.42 -0.39
CA LYS A 148 8.12 -11.72 0.20
C LYS A 148 7.47 -12.02 1.57
N LYS A 149 7.23 -11.02 2.43
CA LYS A 149 6.48 -11.20 3.69
C LYS A 149 5.00 -11.46 3.46
N ALA A 150 4.49 -11.12 2.28
CA ALA A 150 3.12 -11.42 1.89
C ALA A 150 2.92 -12.88 1.52
N THR A 151 3.92 -13.60 1.02
CA THR A 151 3.75 -14.95 0.44
C THR A 151 3.73 -16.11 1.46
N HIS A 152 3.87 -15.85 2.77
CA HIS A 152 3.77 -16.91 3.79
C HIS A 152 3.33 -16.36 5.15
N THR A 153 2.04 -16.45 5.48
CA THR A 153 1.62 -16.60 6.90
C THR A 153 0.29 -17.37 7.01
N ASP A 154 0.36 -18.71 6.97
CA ASP A 154 -0.77 -19.59 7.33
C ASP A 154 -1.30 -19.35 8.78
N GLY A 155 -0.62 -18.51 9.57
CA GLY A 155 -0.93 -18.23 10.97
C GLY A 155 -1.90 -17.07 11.24
N ILE A 156 -2.23 -16.21 10.27
CA ILE A 156 -3.18 -15.09 10.51
C ILE A 156 -4.62 -15.63 10.60
N GLY A 157 -4.98 -16.57 9.73
CA GLY A 157 -6.30 -17.21 9.74
C GLY A 157 -6.59 -17.93 11.07
N GLU A 158 -5.61 -18.65 11.61
CA GLU A 158 -5.75 -19.32 12.92
C GLU A 158 -5.87 -18.32 14.10
N ALA A 159 -5.24 -17.14 14.01
CA ALA A 159 -5.29 -16.11 15.06
C ALA A 159 -6.64 -15.38 15.11
N PHE A 160 -7.33 -15.23 13.98
CA PHE A 160 -8.70 -14.71 13.93
C PHE A 160 -9.74 -15.73 14.39
N GLU A 161 -9.52 -17.02 14.09
CA GLU A 161 -10.49 -18.09 14.36
C GLU A 161 -10.41 -18.59 15.81
N LYS A 162 -9.22 -18.63 16.41
CA LYS A 162 -9.01 -18.99 17.82
C LYS A 162 -8.72 -17.72 18.61
N GLY A 163 -9.76 -17.13 19.21
CA GLY A 163 -9.63 -16.04 20.19
C GLY A 163 -8.76 -16.32 21.43
N THR A 164 -8.04 -17.45 21.47
CA THR A 164 -7.04 -17.81 22.48
C THR A 164 -6.23 -19.00 21.97
N LYS A 165 -4.90 -18.91 22.16
CA LYS A 165 -3.88 -19.96 22.20
C LYS A 165 -3.23 -20.38 20.86
N ALA A 166 -1.91 -20.12 20.85
CA ALA A 166 -0.85 -20.69 20.03
C ALA A 166 -0.67 -20.14 18.61
N VAL A 167 -0.08 -18.94 18.50
CA VAL A 167 0.68 -18.56 17.29
C VAL A 167 2.09 -19.14 17.42
N LYS A 168 2.26 -20.41 17.05
CA LYS A 168 3.58 -21.06 16.96
C LYS A 168 3.98 -21.09 15.48
N GLY A 169 4.23 -19.92 14.90
CA GLY A 169 4.58 -19.87 13.47
C GLY A 169 4.84 -18.52 12.81
N LEU A 170 4.75 -17.37 13.51
CA LEU A 170 4.79 -16.08 12.80
C LEU A 170 6.20 -15.53 12.49
N PHE A 171 7.29 -16.16 12.94
CA PHE A 171 8.63 -15.68 12.56
C PHE A 171 9.58 -16.85 12.32
N GLY A 172 10.23 -16.81 11.15
CA GLY A 172 11.27 -17.75 10.76
C GLY A 172 12.34 -17.90 11.86
N LYS A 173 12.78 -19.15 12.06
CA LYS A 173 13.99 -19.58 12.78
C LYS A 173 14.56 -18.57 13.79
N ILE A 174 14.04 -18.54 15.01
CA ILE A 174 14.82 -18.05 16.16
C ILE A 174 15.80 -19.17 16.53
N LYS A 175 17.06 -19.03 16.10
CA LYS A 175 18.17 -19.81 16.67
C LYS A 175 18.39 -19.35 18.12
N GLY A 176 18.16 -20.24 19.08
CA GLY A 176 18.82 -20.22 20.39
C GLY A 176 17.93 -20.10 21.63
N ALA A 177 17.86 -21.22 22.38
CA ALA A 177 17.80 -21.31 23.85
C ALA A 177 16.39 -21.23 24.54
N PRO A 178 16.26 -21.73 25.80
CA PRO A 178 15.56 -22.97 26.11
C PRO A 178 14.29 -22.80 26.98
N ALA A 179 13.55 -23.89 27.14
CA ALA A 179 12.27 -24.00 27.85
C ALA A 179 12.35 -23.74 29.37
N GLY A 180 11.34 -23.05 29.92
CA GLY A 180 11.14 -22.96 31.38
C GLY A 180 9.89 -22.18 31.85
N LYS A 181 8.84 -22.92 32.24
CA LYS A 181 7.84 -22.75 33.35
C LYS A 181 7.16 -21.39 33.67
N GLU A 182 5.84 -21.35 33.41
CA GLU A 182 4.67 -21.02 34.28
C GLU A 182 4.69 -19.88 35.35
N LYS A 183 3.81 -18.85 35.26
CA LYS A 183 2.48 -18.70 35.95
C LYS A 183 1.91 -17.25 36.08
N ASN A 184 0.58 -17.17 35.87
CA ASN A 184 -0.50 -16.35 36.45
C ASN A 184 -0.71 -14.82 36.27
N GLU A 185 -1.97 -14.54 35.86
CA GLU A 185 -2.88 -13.41 36.15
C GLU A 185 -2.46 -11.97 35.83
N GLY A 186 -2.95 -11.50 34.68
CA GLY A 186 -3.05 -10.10 34.31
C GLY A 186 -3.84 -9.98 33.02
N THR A 187 -4.75 -9.00 32.93
CA THR A 187 -5.49 -8.69 31.70
C THR A 187 -4.54 -8.67 30.50
N ASP A 188 -4.99 -9.36 29.45
CA ASP A 188 -4.19 -10.07 28.46
C ASP A 188 -3.34 -9.15 27.55
N PHE A 189 -2.20 -8.67 28.08
CA PHE A 189 -1.22 -7.86 27.34
C PHE A 189 -0.66 -8.63 26.12
N PHE A 190 -0.64 -9.97 26.19
CA PHE A 190 -0.19 -10.87 25.13
C PHE A 190 -1.23 -11.09 24.01
N LYS A 191 -2.54 -11.02 24.28
CA LYS A 191 -3.57 -10.93 23.22
C LYS A 191 -3.53 -9.59 22.48
N ILE A 192 -3.20 -8.53 23.20
CA ILE A 192 -3.13 -7.19 22.64
C ILE A 192 -1.94 -7.08 21.69
N SER A 193 -0.75 -7.59 22.06
CA SER A 193 0.44 -7.53 21.19
C SER A 193 0.26 -8.30 19.88
N THR A 194 -0.25 -9.54 19.93
CA THR A 194 -0.48 -10.39 18.75
C THR A 194 -1.54 -9.82 17.80
N LYS A 195 -2.62 -9.21 18.34
CA LYS A 195 -3.61 -8.48 17.55
C LYS A 195 -3.05 -7.19 16.95
N ILE A 196 -2.23 -6.45 17.70
CA ILE A 196 -1.55 -5.23 17.21
C ILE A 196 -0.60 -5.55 16.07
N GLU A 197 0.18 -6.62 16.17
CA GLU A 197 1.12 -7.04 15.11
C GLU A 197 0.39 -7.50 13.84
N SER A 198 -0.66 -8.32 13.99
CA SER A 198 -1.49 -8.74 12.86
C SER A 198 -2.18 -7.56 12.19
N ASN A 199 -2.68 -6.59 12.96
CA ASN A 199 -3.29 -5.38 12.43
C ASN A 199 -2.30 -4.54 11.62
N LYS A 200 -1.07 -4.39 12.11
CA LYS A 200 -0.01 -3.68 11.38
C LYS A 200 0.34 -4.37 10.07
N LEU A 201 0.42 -5.70 10.07
CA LEU A 201 0.73 -6.47 8.87
C LEU A 201 -0.39 -6.37 7.83
N ILE A 202 -1.64 -6.50 8.22
CA ILE A 202 -2.79 -6.35 7.32
C ILE A 202 -2.85 -4.92 6.78
N SER A 203 -2.69 -3.91 7.63
CA SER A 203 -2.62 -2.51 7.18
C SER A 203 -1.48 -2.27 6.18
N ASP A 204 -0.31 -2.87 6.40
CA ASP A 204 0.82 -2.80 5.45
C ASP A 204 0.47 -3.46 4.11
N GLN A 205 -0.10 -4.66 4.13
CA GLN A 205 -0.54 -5.35 2.91
C GLN A 205 -1.60 -4.54 2.14
N MET A 206 -2.57 -3.95 2.85
CA MET A 206 -3.62 -3.14 2.23
C MET A 206 -3.06 -1.88 1.54
N LEU A 207 -2.13 -1.16 2.20
CA LEU A 207 -1.50 0.03 1.62
C LEU A 207 -0.58 -0.31 0.45
N ARG A 208 0.15 -1.42 0.53
CA ARG A 208 0.93 -1.94 -0.61
C ARG A 208 0.04 -2.29 -1.77
N TYR A 209 -1.05 -3.03 -1.53
CA TYR A 209 -2.03 -3.35 -2.56
C TYR A 209 -2.56 -2.07 -3.23
N ALA A 210 -2.95 -1.07 -2.43
CA ALA A 210 -3.44 0.21 -2.94
C ALA A 210 -2.44 0.91 -3.87
N VAL A 211 -1.17 0.95 -3.48
CA VAL A 211 -0.10 1.58 -4.28
C VAL A 211 0.19 0.78 -5.54
N LEU A 212 0.34 -0.53 -5.43
CA LEU A 212 0.67 -1.41 -6.56
C LEU A 212 -0.47 -1.44 -7.58
N SER A 213 -1.72 -1.51 -7.13
CA SER A 213 -2.88 -1.49 -8.02
C SER A 213 -3.02 -0.14 -8.70
N PHE A 214 -2.81 0.97 -7.97
CA PHE A 214 -2.83 2.29 -8.57
C PHE A 214 -1.70 2.47 -9.57
N TYR A 215 -0.48 1.99 -9.30
CA TYR A 215 0.64 2.05 -10.25
C TYR A 215 0.31 1.29 -11.54
N LEU A 216 -0.15 0.03 -11.42
CA LEU A 216 -0.41 -0.83 -12.58
C LEU A 216 -1.62 -0.39 -13.40
N ASP A 217 -2.71 0.00 -12.73
CA ASP A 217 -4.02 0.15 -13.38
C ASP A 217 -4.53 1.60 -13.40
N GLY A 218 -4.07 2.44 -12.48
CA GLY A 218 -4.61 3.79 -12.28
C GLY A 218 -3.70 4.93 -12.77
N LEU A 219 -2.38 4.77 -12.66
CA LEU A 219 -1.43 5.87 -12.75
C LEU A 219 -1.33 6.41 -14.17
N ALA A 220 -1.23 5.56 -15.19
CA ALA A 220 -1.19 5.99 -16.59
C ALA A 220 -2.43 6.82 -16.97
N GLY A 221 -3.62 6.36 -16.58
CA GLY A 221 -4.88 7.07 -16.79
C GLY A 221 -4.92 8.40 -16.03
N PHE A 222 -4.53 8.41 -14.75
CA PHE A 222 -4.45 9.63 -13.93
C PHE A 222 -3.47 10.66 -14.50
N MET A 223 -2.32 10.19 -14.99
CA MET A 223 -1.30 11.03 -15.60
C MET A 223 -1.62 11.39 -17.04
N GLU A 224 -2.69 10.85 -17.64
CA GLU A 224 -3.07 11.02 -19.05
C GLU A 224 -1.91 10.64 -19.99
N ILE A 225 -1.27 9.51 -19.71
CA ILE A 225 -0.21 8.91 -20.53
C ILE A 225 -0.84 7.68 -21.19
N LYS A 226 -0.74 7.62 -22.52
CA LYS A 226 -1.29 6.57 -23.37
C LYS A 226 -0.18 5.66 -23.88
#